data_AF-A0A3M1A609-F1
#
_entry.id   AF-A0A3M1A609-F1
#
_cell.length_a   1.000
_cell.length_b   1.000
_cell.length_c   1.000
_cell.angle_alpha   90.00
_cell.angle_beta   90.00
_cell.angle_gamma   90.00
#
_symmetry.space_group_name_H-M   'P 1'
#
loop_
_entity.id
_entity.type
_entity.pdbx_description
1 polymer ?
#
loop_
_entity_poly.entity_id
_entity_poly.type
_entity_poly.pdbx_seq_one_letter_code
_entity_poly.pdbx_strand_id
1 'polypeptide(L)' 'MIPQTRRHAVSDRASPTIAVVGSVNLDLVASADRLPAPGETVTGATLTRHPGGKGGNQALAARRLGAEVALFAATG' A
#
# COMPACT_ATOMS: atom_id res chain seq x y z
N MET A 1 8.11 49.42 3.39
CA MET A 1 7.10 48.54 4.00
C MET A 1 6.79 47.43 3.00
N ILE A 2 7.34 46.22 3.20
CA ILE A 2 7.20 45.09 2.28
C ILE A 2 6.15 44.15 2.87
N PRO A 3 5.11 43.70 2.12
CA PRO A 3 4.12 42.78 2.66
C PRO A 3 4.76 41.40 2.87
N GLN A 4 4.70 40.91 4.11
CA GLN A 4 5.10 39.56 4.46
C GLN A 4 4.09 38.59 3.81
N THR A 5 4.53 37.87 2.78
CA THR A 5 3.76 36.81 2.13
C THR A 5 3.42 35.76 3.18
N ARG A 6 2.14 35.63 3.55
CA ARG A 6 1.66 34.56 4.43
C ARG A 6 2.00 33.22 3.78
N ARG A 7 3.03 32.54 4.29
CA ARG A 7 3.21 31.11 4.03
C ARG A 7 1.92 30.43 4.51
N HIS A 8 1.23 29.76 3.59
CA HIS A 8 0.16 28.85 3.96
C HIS A 8 0.77 27.84 4.93
N ALA A 9 0.45 27.98 6.22
CA ALA A 9 0.79 26.98 7.22
C ALA A 9 0.06 25.71 6.81
N VAL A 10 0.80 24.75 6.24
CA VAL A 10 0.36 23.36 6.23
C VAL A 10 0.06 23.04 7.69
N SER A 11 -1.22 22.79 7.98
CA SER A 11 -1.71 22.39 9.30
C SER A 11 -0.72 21.42 9.93
N ASP A 12 -0.30 21.71 11.16
CA ASP A 12 0.49 20.85 12.03
C ASP A 12 -0.32 19.59 12.38
N ARG A 13 -0.60 18.76 11.37
CA ARG A 13 -0.86 17.35 11.63
C ARG A 13 0.48 16.82 12.08
N ALA A 14 0.54 16.33 13.32
CA ALA A 14 1.72 15.71 13.89
C ALA A 14 2.49 14.96 12.81
N SER A 15 3.74 15.35 12.58
CA SER A 15 4.63 14.70 11.62
C SER A 15 4.54 13.19 11.81
N PRO A 16 4.35 12.40 10.74
CA PRO A 16 4.25 10.96 10.88
C PRO A 16 5.51 10.47 11.57
N THR A 17 5.34 9.75 12.68
CA THR A 17 6.45 9.19 13.45
C THR A 17 7.20 8.13 12.64
N ILE A 18 6.54 7.57 11.60
CA ILE A 18 7.09 6.56 10.70
C ILE A 18 6.81 6.93 9.23
N ALA A 19 7.86 7.00 8.42
CA ALA A 19 7.76 7.07 6.96
C ALA A 19 8.13 5.69 6.37
N VAL A 20 7.20 5.07 5.65
CA VAL A 20 7.45 3.82 4.92
C VAL A 20 7.62 4.15 3.45
N VAL A 21 8.82 3.96 2.91
CA VAL A 21 9.09 4.08 1.47
C VAL A 21 9.22 2.66 0.91
N GLY A 22 8.31 2.24 0.04
CA GLY A 22 8.32 0.85 -0.41
C GLY A 22 7.25 0.47 -1.41
N SER A 23 7.14 -0.84 -1.64
CA SER A 23 6.22 -1.39 -2.64
C SER A 23 4.77 -1.44 -2.15
N VAL A 24 3.87 -1.19 -3.09
CA VAL A 24 2.45 -1.52 -3.01
C VAL A 24 2.09 -2.28 -4.28
N ASN A 25 1.30 -3.33 -4.15
CA ASN A 25 0.85 -4.13 -5.30
C ASN A 25 -0.57 -4.66 -5.07
N LEU A 26 -1.21 -5.07 -6.16
CA LEU A 26 -2.45 -5.81 -6.12
C LEU A 26 -2.12 -7.29 -6.26
N ASP A 27 -2.34 -8.06 -5.21
CA ASP A 27 -2.14 -9.50 -5.23
C ASP A 27 -3.36 -10.15 -5.89
N LEU A 28 -3.12 -10.85 -7.00
CA LEU A 28 -4.13 -11.63 -7.72
C LEU A 28 -3.98 -13.09 -7.33
N VAL A 29 -4.99 -13.65 -6.66
CA VAL A 29 -4.96 -15.03 -6.18
C VAL A 29 -5.98 -15.86 -6.96
N ALA A 30 -5.50 -16.82 -7.72
CA ALA A 30 -6.34 -17.82 -8.39
C ALA A 30 -6.37 -19.09 -7.53
N SER A 31 -7.55 -19.41 -7.00
CA SER A 31 -7.79 -20.63 -6.22
C SER A 31 -8.46 -21.69 -7.09
N ALA A 32 -7.87 -22.88 -7.13
CA ALA A 32 -8.37 -24.05 -7.85
C ALA A 32 -8.13 -25.30 -7.00
N ASP A 33 -8.80 -26.42 -7.34
CA ASP A 33 -8.69 -27.67 -6.59
C ASP A 33 -7.27 -28.24 -6.54
N ARG A 34 -6.44 -27.91 -7.56
CA ARG A 34 -5.02 -28.25 -7.61
C ARG A 34 -4.22 -27.25 -8.43
N LEU A 35 -2.90 -27.33 -8.32
CA LEU A 35 -1.99 -26.61 -9.22
C LEU A 35 -2.07 -27.17 -10.65
N PRO A 36 -1.91 -26.30 -11.67
CA PRO A 36 -1.86 -26.72 -13.07
C PRO A 36 -0.59 -27.52 -13.37
N ALA A 37 -0.70 -28.47 -14.29
CA ALA A 37 0.47 -29.09 -14.92
C ALA A 37 1.07 -28.15 -16.00
N PRO A 38 2.35 -28.33 -16.39
CA PRO A 38 2.93 -27.56 -17.49
C PRO A 38 2.09 -27.66 -18.78
N GLY A 39 1.69 -26.52 -19.34
CA GLY A 39 0.88 -26.43 -20.56
C GLY A 39 -0.64 -26.63 -20.37
N GLU A 40 -1.10 -26.93 -19.16
CA GLU A 40 -2.52 -27.11 -18.87
C GLU A 40 -3.27 -25.77 -18.77
N THR A 41 -4.49 -25.71 -19.33
CA THR A 41 -5.45 -24.62 -19.06
C THR A 41 -6.47 -25.10 -18.03
N VAL A 42 -6.53 -24.42 -16.88
CA VAL A 42 -7.48 -24.71 -15.80
C VAL A 42 -8.68 -23.77 -15.86
N THR A 43 -9.89 -24.33 -15.91
CA THR A 43 -11.15 -23.59 -15.88
C THR A 43 -11.81 -23.69 -14.49
N GLY A 44 -12.73 -22.77 -14.18
CA GLY A 44 -13.49 -22.81 -12.93
C GLY A 44 -12.74 -22.31 -11.69
N ALA A 45 -11.51 -21.82 -11.82
CA ALA A 45 -10.78 -21.20 -10.72
C ALA A 45 -11.49 -19.92 -10.22
N THR A 46 -11.43 -19.69 -8.92
CA THR A 46 -11.91 -18.43 -8.32
C THR A 46 -10.77 -17.44 -8.27
N LEU A 47 -10.96 -16.25 -8.86
CA LEU A 47 -9.99 -15.16 -8.82
C LEU A 47 -10.38 -14.14 -7.74
N THR A 48 -9.50 -13.91 -6.78
CA THR A 48 -9.66 -12.85 -5.76
C THR A 48 -8.55 -11.81 -5.88
N ARG A 49 -8.84 -10.60 -5.35
CA ARG A 49 -7.95 -9.45 -5.37
C ARG A 49 -7.69 -8.99 -3.94
N HIS A 50 -6.43 -8.84 -3.57
CA HIS A 50 -6.03 -8.41 -2.23
C HIS A 50 -5.02 -7.25 -2.31
N PRO A 51 -5.10 -6.25 -1.42
CA PRO A 51 -4.02 -5.29 -1.29
C PRO A 51 -2.76 -6.01 -0.79
N GLY A 52 -1.64 -5.73 -1.42
CA GLY A 52 -0.36 -6.35 -1.12
C GLY A 52 0.81 -5.37 -1.19
N GLY A 53 1.99 -5.95 -1.26
CA GLY A 53 3.25 -5.23 -1.23
C GLY A 53 3.81 -5.09 0.17
N LYS A 54 5.12 -5.31 0.30
CA LYS A 54 5.80 -5.32 1.59
C LYS A 54 5.72 -3.96 2.27
N GLY A 55 5.88 -2.87 1.52
CA GLY A 55 5.76 -1.51 2.04
C GLY A 55 4.34 -1.22 2.52
N GLY A 56 3.33 -1.51 1.69
CA GLY A 56 1.92 -1.41 2.06
C GLY A 56 1.58 -2.19 3.34
N ASN A 57 2.02 -3.46 3.41
CA ASN A 57 1.76 -4.32 4.56
C ASN A 57 2.45 -3.83 5.84
N GLN A 58 3.69 -3.34 5.75
CA GLN A 58 4.40 -2.76 6.90
C GLN A 58 3.74 -1.46 7.39
N ALA A 59 3.36 -0.56 6.48
CA ALA A 59 2.65 0.67 6.85
C ALA A 59 1.29 0.37 7.52
N LEU A 60 0.55 -0.60 6.99
CA LEU A 60 -0.71 -1.04 7.58
C LEU A 60 -0.50 -1.64 8.98
N ALA A 61 0.52 -2.47 9.17
CA ALA A 61 0.84 -3.04 10.47
C ALA A 61 1.18 -1.97 11.51
N ALA A 62 2.05 -1.01 11.14
CA ALA A 62 2.40 0.12 12.00
C ALA A 62 1.16 0.93 12.40
N ARG A 63 0.27 1.22 11.45
CA ARG A 63 -0.98 1.94 11.72
C ARG A 63 -1.91 1.18 12.65
N ARG A 64 -2.03 -0.14 12.49
CA ARG A 64 -2.84 -1.01 13.37
C ARG A 64 -2.32 -1.06 14.80
N LEU A 65 -1.03 -0.84 14.99
CA LEU A 65 -0.40 -0.73 16.31
C LEU A 65 -0.45 0.69 16.91
N GLY A 66 -1.11 1.65 16.22
CA GLY A 66 -1.33 3.00 16.72
C GLY A 66 -0.28 4.03 16.33
N ALA A 67 0.67 3.68 15.46
CA ALA A 67 1.65 4.66 14.97
C ALA A 67 1.04 5.63 13.95
N GLU A 68 1.44 6.90 14.01
CA GLU A 68 1.25 7.85 12.93
C GLU A 68 2.26 7.52 11.81
N VAL A 69 1.75 7.03 10.69
CA VAL A 69 2.57 6.50 9.58
C VAL A 69 2.11 7.06 8.24
N ALA A 70 3.08 7.39 7.38
CA ALA A 70 2.87 7.75 5.98
C ALA A 70 3.54 6.72 5.06
N LEU A 71 2.81 6.24 4.06
CA LEU A 71 3.35 5.38 3.00
C LEU A 71 3.68 6.22 1.76
N PHE A 72 4.90 6.10 1.29
CA PHE A 72 5.38 6.64 0.02
C PHE A 72 5.66 5.47 -0.92
N ALA A 73 4.85 5.36 -1.96
CA ALA A 73 4.95 4.32 -2.98
C ALA A 73 4.67 4.92 -4.36
N ALA A 74 5.16 4.25 -5.40
CA ALA A 74 4.80 4.55 -6.77
C ALA A 74 3.84 3.47 -7.29
N THR A 75 2.79 3.89 -7.98
CA THR A 75 1.88 3.02 -8.73
C THR A 75 1.97 3.35 -10.21
N GLY A 76 1.58 2.40 -11.05
CA GLY A 76 1.41 2.63 -12.49
C GLY A 76 0.19 3.47 -12.79
#